data_AF-A0A8T5UGV3-F1
#
_entry.id   AF-A0A8T5UGV3-F1
#
_cell.length_a   1.000
_cell.length_b   1.000
_cell.length_c   1.000
_cell.angle_alpha   90.00
_cell.angle_beta   90.00
_cell.angle_gamma   90.00
#
_symmetry.space_group_name_H-M   'P 1'
#
loop_
_entity.id
_entity.type
_entity.pdbx_description
1 polymer ?
#
loop_
_entity_poly.entity_id
_entity_poly.type
_entity_poly.pdbx_seq_one_letter_code
_entity_poly.pdbx_strand_id
1 'polypeptide(L)'
;MKENLKYFKLNYSGSVDEILPEELLASFNLYSTIVIYVPIERRMHVWIGERAPKNLKKSSISIREIFNKEYPEISILRNITIESGSEPNSFFEICGFTSEQLKSQLKNQEIKLLPIISEINRLKEKTEKHFINDEFEEAIELAIKVKQLAKQINDESLENDQENFIEEAKIRNKGKNLINLIIEKSNYVKTRIDQLVRDNNYLGAHYMIQDFISEYEKDYHISVIPEVEELVSYDKGLLDNINAQRTKLITTLDNLEKRFLEYLRENHFYNAEQSVIEAKAILKGLRDKDVSLKWNKYEEQISQTKSNFKNDIKQLTKKFIAQLEQKNLNECTKLVDKIIEKLEMVN
;
A
#
# COMPACT_ATOMS: atom_id res chain seq x y z
N MET A 1 52.19 -38.93 -19.35
CA MET A 1 52.26 -38.29 -18.02
C MET A 1 51.57 -36.94 -18.16
N LYS A 2 50.45 -36.70 -17.46
CA LYS A 2 49.78 -35.39 -17.41
C LYS A 2 50.54 -34.54 -16.39
N GLU A 3 51.64 -33.93 -16.80
CA GLU A 3 52.47 -33.09 -15.93
C GLU A 3 51.81 -31.73 -15.72
N ASN A 4 51.45 -31.40 -14.46
CA ASN A 4 51.03 -30.09 -13.91
C ASN A 4 50.66 -28.98 -14.92
N LEU A 5 49.70 -29.24 -15.82
CA LEU A 5 49.15 -28.20 -16.67
C LEU A 5 48.39 -27.21 -15.79
N LYS A 6 48.57 -25.92 -16.05
CA LYS A 6 47.77 -24.87 -15.41
C LYS A 6 46.85 -24.25 -16.44
N TYR A 7 45.58 -24.11 -16.09
CA TYR A 7 44.54 -23.55 -16.95
C TYR A 7 44.04 -22.26 -16.34
N PHE A 8 43.80 -21.27 -17.19
CA PHE A 8 43.32 -19.99 -16.72
C PHE A 8 42.30 -19.38 -17.66
N LYS A 9 41.43 -18.55 -17.12
CA LYS A 9 40.49 -17.70 -17.85
C LYS A 9 40.98 -16.27 -17.81
N LEU A 10 41.11 -15.64 -18.98
CA LEU A 10 41.37 -14.21 -19.06
C LEU A 10 40.04 -13.45 -18.99
N ASN A 11 39.88 -12.62 -17.97
CA ASN A 11 38.68 -11.82 -17.77
C ASN A 11 38.74 -10.47 -18.48
N TYR A 12 37.58 -9.81 -18.63
CA TYR A 12 37.45 -8.52 -19.30
C TYR A 12 38.32 -7.41 -18.69
N SER A 13 38.58 -7.49 -17.39
CA SER A 13 39.47 -6.61 -16.62
C SER A 13 40.95 -6.78 -16.97
N GLY A 14 41.32 -7.85 -17.66
CA GLY A 14 42.71 -8.26 -17.88
C GLY A 14 43.30 -9.10 -16.76
N SER A 15 42.53 -9.40 -15.69
CA SER A 15 42.93 -10.34 -14.66
C SER A 15 42.75 -11.79 -15.11
N VAL A 16 43.43 -12.69 -14.41
CA VAL A 16 43.48 -14.11 -14.74
C VAL A 16 42.95 -14.95 -13.58
N ASP A 17 41.98 -15.81 -13.85
CA ASP A 17 41.45 -16.77 -12.86
C ASP A 17 41.90 -18.19 -13.22
N GLU A 18 42.37 -18.97 -12.24
CA GLU A 18 42.75 -20.37 -12.45
C GLU A 18 41.49 -21.25 -12.62
N ILE A 19 41.51 -22.16 -13.60
CA ILE A 19 40.44 -23.09 -13.93
C ILE A 19 40.85 -24.49 -13.47
N LEU A 20 39.95 -25.21 -12.81
CA LEU A 20 40.17 -26.60 -12.44
C LEU A 20 40.19 -27.51 -13.68
N PRO A 21 41.06 -28.54 -13.74
CA PRO A 21 41.15 -29.44 -14.90
C PRO A 21 39.81 -30.04 -15.35
N GLU A 22 38.95 -30.41 -14.40
CA GLU A 22 37.61 -30.96 -14.61
C GLU A 22 36.62 -29.97 -15.26
N GLU A 23 36.84 -28.66 -15.12
CA GLU A 23 35.98 -27.59 -15.63
C GLU A 23 36.48 -27.02 -16.96
N LEU A 24 37.66 -27.46 -17.43
CA LEU A 24 38.33 -26.90 -18.58
C LEU A 24 37.43 -26.87 -19.82
N LEU A 25 36.82 -27.99 -20.21
CA LEU A 25 35.94 -28.05 -21.40
C LEU A 25 34.72 -27.13 -21.25
N ALA A 26 34.12 -27.07 -20.05
CA ALA A 26 32.95 -26.24 -19.78
C ALA A 26 33.28 -24.73 -19.84
N SER A 27 34.53 -24.37 -19.56
CA SER A 27 35.02 -22.99 -19.57
C SER A 27 35.17 -22.41 -20.98
N PHE A 28 35.30 -23.26 -22.01
CA PHE A 28 35.31 -22.80 -23.40
C PHE A 28 33.93 -22.27 -23.80
N ASN A 29 33.91 -21.01 -24.22
CA ASN A 29 32.74 -20.38 -24.81
C ASN A 29 33.12 -19.40 -25.93
N LEU A 30 32.13 -19.04 -26.75
CA LEU A 30 32.30 -18.16 -27.91
C LEU A 30 32.92 -16.79 -27.60
N TYR A 31 32.86 -16.34 -26.35
CA TYR A 31 33.26 -14.99 -25.91
C TYR A 31 34.53 -14.97 -25.05
N SER A 32 35.03 -16.14 -24.65
CA SER A 32 36.12 -16.29 -23.67
C SER A 32 37.50 -16.35 -24.31
N THR A 33 38.51 -16.05 -23.50
CA THR A 33 39.91 -16.36 -23.80
C THR A 33 40.44 -17.29 -22.71
N ILE A 34 40.93 -18.47 -23.11
CA ILE A 34 41.45 -19.51 -22.22
C ILE A 34 42.95 -19.62 -22.41
N VAL A 35 43.69 -19.64 -21.31
CA VAL A 35 45.15 -19.73 -21.28
C VAL A 35 45.56 -21.07 -20.69
N ILE A 36 46.41 -21.80 -21.39
CA ILE A 36 46.92 -23.09 -20.97
C ILE A 36 48.43 -23.01 -20.90
N TYR A 37 48.98 -23.21 -19.71
CA TYR A 37 50.42 -23.20 -19.49
C TYR A 37 50.95 -24.62 -19.32
N VAL A 38 51.98 -24.94 -20.10
CA VAL A 38 52.72 -26.21 -20.10
C VAL A 38 54.09 -25.95 -19.45
N PRO A 39 54.28 -26.28 -18.14
CA PRO A 39 55.47 -25.82 -17.41
C PRO A 39 56.80 -26.33 -17.94
N ILE A 40 56.84 -27.59 -18.38
CA ILE A 40 58.08 -28.25 -18.82
C ILE A 40 58.57 -27.65 -20.13
N GLU A 41 57.66 -27.32 -21.03
CA GLU A 41 57.98 -26.65 -22.28
C GLU A 41 58.10 -25.13 -22.13
N ARG A 42 57.74 -24.59 -20.96
CA ARG A 42 57.59 -23.15 -20.71
C ARG A 42 56.74 -22.49 -21.81
N ARG A 43 55.67 -23.18 -22.22
CA ARG A 43 54.85 -22.81 -23.36
C ARG A 43 53.45 -22.39 -22.89
N MET A 44 52.94 -21.32 -23.48
CA MET A 44 51.61 -20.81 -23.20
C MET A 44 50.76 -20.86 -24.46
N HIS A 45 49.63 -21.53 -24.39
CA HIS A 45 48.60 -21.56 -25.43
C HIS A 45 47.48 -20.61 -25.02
N VAL A 46 47.13 -19.67 -25.89
CA VAL A 46 46.05 -18.72 -25.67
C VAL A 46 44.97 -19.00 -26.70
N TRP A 47 43.90 -19.66 -26.28
CA TRP A 47 42.73 -19.89 -27.09
C TRP A 47 41.78 -18.70 -27.02
N ILE A 48 41.31 -18.22 -28.17
CA ILE A 48 40.43 -17.06 -28.29
C ILE A 48 39.12 -17.49 -28.94
N GLY A 49 38.01 -17.31 -28.23
CA GLY A 49 36.66 -17.54 -28.74
C GLY A 49 36.36 -16.70 -29.98
N GLU A 50 35.57 -17.25 -30.90
CA GLU A 50 35.24 -16.62 -32.19
C GLU A 50 34.70 -15.19 -32.03
N ARG A 51 33.81 -15.02 -31.05
CA ARG A 51 33.15 -13.75 -30.70
C ARG A 51 33.80 -13.05 -29.51
N ALA A 52 35.05 -13.40 -29.18
CA ALA A 52 35.76 -12.75 -28.10
C ALA A 52 35.84 -11.22 -28.33
N PRO A 53 35.49 -10.41 -27.33
CA PRO A 53 35.58 -8.96 -27.34
C PRO A 53 36.95 -8.41 -27.76
N LYS A 54 36.96 -7.23 -28.37
CA LYS A 54 38.20 -6.57 -28.84
C LYS A 54 39.21 -6.32 -27.72
N ASN A 55 38.77 -6.01 -26.51
CA ASN A 55 39.65 -5.83 -25.35
C ASN A 55 40.31 -7.14 -24.94
N LEU A 56 39.57 -8.27 -24.89
CA LEU A 56 40.16 -9.58 -24.60
C LEU A 56 41.16 -10.00 -25.68
N LYS A 57 40.86 -9.75 -26.96
CA LYS A 57 41.78 -9.98 -28.08
C LYS A 57 43.04 -9.11 -28.00
N LYS A 58 42.98 -7.91 -27.40
CA LYS A 58 44.16 -7.09 -27.12
C LYS A 58 44.93 -7.61 -25.91
N SER A 59 44.26 -7.93 -24.82
CA SER A 59 44.89 -8.47 -23.60
C SER A 59 45.59 -9.81 -23.84
N SER A 60 45.09 -10.64 -24.76
CA SER A 60 45.78 -11.88 -25.17
C SER A 60 47.13 -11.64 -25.86
N ILE A 61 47.32 -10.47 -26.49
CA ILE A 61 48.62 -10.10 -27.09
C ILE A 61 49.64 -9.79 -25.98
N SER A 62 49.21 -9.13 -24.92
CA SER A 62 50.01 -8.79 -23.74
C SER A 62 50.02 -9.87 -22.66
N ILE A 63 49.58 -11.10 -22.96
CA ILE A 63 49.38 -12.13 -21.93
C ILE A 63 50.64 -12.43 -21.10
N ARG A 64 51.81 -12.32 -21.73
CA ARG A 64 53.10 -12.56 -21.08
C ARG A 64 53.40 -11.49 -20.03
N GLU A 65 53.04 -10.24 -20.30
CA GLU A 65 53.21 -9.13 -19.35
C GLU A 65 52.26 -9.29 -18.15
N ILE A 66 51.02 -9.70 -18.42
CA ILE A 66 50.02 -10.00 -17.39
C ILE A 66 50.52 -11.10 -16.46
N PHE A 67 50.95 -12.24 -17.03
CA PHE A 67 51.43 -13.37 -16.23
C PHE A 67 52.76 -13.10 -15.54
N ASN A 68 53.69 -12.36 -16.13
CA ASN A 68 54.93 -11.97 -15.43
C ASN A 68 54.66 -11.11 -14.19
N LYS A 69 53.55 -10.36 -14.19
CA LYS A 69 53.14 -9.51 -13.06
C LYS A 69 52.37 -10.30 -12.00
N GLU A 70 51.40 -11.10 -12.42
CA GLU A 70 50.49 -11.82 -11.49
C GLU A 70 51.09 -13.15 -11.00
N TYR A 71 51.93 -13.80 -11.81
CA TYR A 71 52.55 -15.09 -11.54
C TYR A 71 54.06 -15.06 -11.90
N PRO A 72 54.89 -14.32 -11.14
CA PRO A 72 56.31 -14.13 -11.46
C PRO A 72 57.13 -15.43 -11.48
N GLU A 73 56.61 -16.51 -10.88
CA GLU A 73 57.20 -17.85 -10.91
C GLU A 73 57.00 -18.58 -12.26
N ILE A 74 56.07 -18.12 -13.09
CA ILE A 74 55.77 -18.71 -14.40
C ILE A 74 56.71 -18.13 -15.46
N SER A 75 57.70 -18.92 -15.87
CA SER A 75 58.61 -18.55 -16.96
C SER A 75 58.04 -18.97 -18.32
N ILE A 76 57.68 -18.01 -19.17
CA ILE A 76 57.13 -18.26 -20.51
C ILE A 76 58.23 -18.08 -21.56
N LEU A 77 58.57 -19.13 -22.32
CA LEU A 77 59.50 -19.07 -23.46
C LEU A 77 58.81 -18.76 -24.78
N ARG A 78 57.63 -19.35 -25.02
CA ARG A 78 56.86 -19.18 -26.26
C ARG A 78 55.37 -19.06 -25.97
N ASN A 79 54.71 -18.13 -26.65
CA ASN A 79 53.26 -17.98 -26.68
C ASN A 79 52.72 -18.41 -28.05
N ILE A 80 51.63 -19.16 -28.03
CA ILE A 80 50.91 -19.60 -29.23
C ILE A 80 49.48 -19.13 -29.09
N THR A 81 49.04 -18.27 -30.00
CA THR A 81 47.64 -17.86 -30.09
C THR A 81 46.89 -18.82 -31.00
N ILE A 82 45.73 -19.28 -30.53
CA ILE A 82 44.87 -20.22 -31.23
C ILE A 82 43.50 -19.58 -31.34
N GLU A 83 43.02 -19.37 -32.55
CA GLU A 83 41.66 -18.89 -32.77
C GLU A 83 40.68 -20.06 -32.75
N SER A 84 39.50 -19.84 -32.18
CA SER A 84 38.39 -20.79 -32.20
C SER A 84 38.12 -21.30 -33.62
N GLY A 85 38.12 -22.61 -33.80
CA GLY A 85 37.92 -23.27 -35.09
C GLY A 85 39.22 -23.51 -35.89
N SER A 86 40.37 -23.03 -35.41
CA SER A 86 41.69 -23.22 -36.02
C SER A 86 42.66 -23.98 -35.10
N GLU A 87 42.13 -24.78 -34.18
CA GLU A 87 42.93 -25.51 -33.20
C GLU A 87 43.73 -26.66 -33.85
N PRO A 88 45.06 -26.75 -33.65
CA PRO A 88 45.86 -27.86 -34.15
C PRO A 88 45.62 -29.14 -33.32
N ASN A 89 45.87 -30.32 -33.89
CA ASN A 89 45.70 -31.60 -33.17
C ASN A 89 46.47 -31.66 -31.84
N SER A 90 47.66 -31.09 -31.79
CA SER A 90 48.48 -31.00 -30.58
C SER A 90 47.82 -30.18 -29.45
N PHE A 91 46.93 -29.24 -29.76
CA PHE A 91 46.16 -28.52 -28.75
C PHE A 91 45.19 -29.44 -28.02
N PHE A 92 44.50 -30.32 -28.75
CA PHE A 92 43.55 -31.28 -28.19
C PHE A 92 44.25 -32.35 -27.33
N GLU A 93 45.45 -32.77 -27.73
CA GLU A 93 46.29 -33.66 -26.93
C GLU A 93 46.64 -33.05 -25.56
N ILE A 94 46.90 -31.73 -25.52
CA ILE A 94 47.17 -31.00 -24.27
C ILE A 94 45.90 -30.88 -23.42
N CYS A 95 44.78 -30.51 -24.03
CA CYS A 95 43.54 -30.23 -23.30
C CYS A 95 42.84 -31.50 -22.78
N GLY A 96 43.14 -32.67 -23.34
CA GLY A 96 42.53 -33.93 -22.92
C GLY A 96 41.06 -34.08 -23.35
N PHE A 97 40.61 -33.31 -24.33
CA PHE A 97 39.33 -33.46 -25.01
C PHE A 97 39.50 -33.39 -26.54
N THR A 98 38.54 -33.91 -27.27
CA THR A 98 38.53 -33.99 -28.75
C THR A 98 37.99 -32.72 -29.40
N SER A 99 38.31 -32.52 -30.68
CA SER A 99 37.74 -31.44 -31.50
C SER A 99 36.21 -31.52 -31.55
N GLU A 100 35.66 -32.72 -31.62
CA GLU A 100 34.23 -33.00 -31.64
C GLU A 100 33.56 -32.57 -30.32
N GLN A 101 34.19 -32.83 -29.18
CA GLN A 101 33.68 -32.41 -27.87
C GLN A 101 33.64 -30.88 -27.75
N LEU A 102 34.70 -30.17 -28.15
CA LEU A 102 34.72 -28.70 -28.14
C LEU A 102 33.67 -28.11 -29.10
N LYS A 103 33.60 -28.61 -30.34
CA LYS A 103 32.59 -28.18 -31.32
C LYS A 103 31.18 -28.42 -30.82
N SER A 104 30.92 -29.57 -30.20
CA SER A 104 29.61 -29.86 -29.60
C SER A 104 29.27 -28.91 -28.45
N GLN A 105 30.24 -28.56 -27.61
CA GLN A 105 30.06 -27.61 -26.51
C GLN A 105 29.72 -26.21 -27.03
N LEU A 106 30.53 -25.68 -27.97
CA LEU A 106 30.33 -24.36 -28.57
C LEU A 106 28.99 -24.30 -29.33
N LYS A 107 28.67 -25.35 -30.10
CA LYS A 107 27.39 -25.46 -30.82
C LYS A 107 26.20 -25.55 -29.87
N ASN A 108 26.32 -26.24 -28.73
CA ASN A 108 25.28 -26.26 -27.70
C ASN A 108 25.04 -24.87 -27.11
N GLN A 109 26.10 -24.10 -26.84
CA GLN A 109 25.96 -22.73 -26.36
C GLN A 109 25.32 -21.82 -27.42
N GLU A 110 25.73 -21.94 -28.67
CA GLU A 110 25.19 -21.13 -29.77
C GLU A 110 23.71 -21.43 -30.05
N ILE A 111 23.34 -22.72 -30.09
CA ILE A 111 21.97 -23.14 -30.42
C ILE A 111 21.01 -22.98 -29.24
N LYS A 112 21.46 -23.24 -28.01
CA LYS A 112 20.56 -23.28 -26.84
C LYS A 112 20.54 -21.97 -26.06
N LEU A 113 21.69 -21.36 -25.79
CA LEU A 113 21.75 -20.23 -24.84
C LEU A 113 21.46 -18.89 -25.52
N LEU A 114 21.98 -18.65 -26.73
CA LEU A 114 21.78 -17.36 -27.41
C LEU A 114 20.32 -17.00 -27.68
N PRO A 115 19.45 -17.92 -28.16
CA PRO A 115 18.04 -17.60 -28.32
C PRO A 115 17.37 -17.26 -27.00
N ILE A 116 17.72 -17.95 -25.92
CA ILE A 116 17.18 -17.70 -24.57
C ILE A 116 17.59 -16.32 -24.08
N ILE A 117 18.87 -15.94 -24.21
CA ILE A 117 19.38 -14.63 -23.80
C ILE A 117 18.74 -13.50 -24.62
N SER A 118 18.59 -13.70 -25.94
CA SER A 118 17.93 -12.72 -26.81
C SER A 118 16.46 -12.52 -26.41
N GLU A 119 15.77 -13.61 -26.07
CA GLU A 119 14.38 -13.56 -25.63
C GLU A 119 14.24 -12.90 -24.25
N ILE A 120 15.15 -13.19 -23.32
CA ILE A 120 15.23 -12.50 -22.01
C ILE A 120 15.32 -10.99 -22.21
N ASN A 121 16.25 -10.51 -23.04
CA ASN A 121 16.44 -9.07 -23.26
C ASN A 121 15.17 -8.42 -23.85
N ARG A 122 14.57 -9.06 -24.86
CA ARG A 122 13.33 -8.59 -25.48
C ARG A 122 12.17 -8.52 -24.48
N LEU A 123 12.05 -9.52 -23.60
CA LEU A 123 11.00 -9.55 -22.58
C LEU A 123 11.25 -8.49 -21.51
N LYS A 124 12.50 -8.29 -21.06
CA LYS A 124 12.86 -7.24 -20.09
C LYS A 124 12.48 -5.84 -20.58
N GLU A 125 12.78 -5.52 -21.84
CA GLU A 125 12.38 -4.24 -22.44
C GLU A 125 10.86 -4.03 -22.43
N LYS A 126 10.09 -5.09 -22.70
CA LYS A 126 8.62 -5.03 -22.63
C LYS A 126 8.11 -4.90 -21.20
N THR A 127 8.67 -5.67 -20.27
CA THR A 127 8.35 -5.61 -18.84
C THR A 127 8.50 -4.19 -18.32
N GLU A 128 9.63 -3.54 -18.60
CA GLU A 128 9.91 -2.16 -18.19
C GLU A 128 8.88 -1.19 -18.78
N LYS A 129 8.55 -1.34 -20.07
CA LYS A 129 7.55 -0.50 -20.72
C LYS A 129 6.17 -0.62 -20.07
N HIS A 130 5.71 -1.84 -19.79
CA HIS A 130 4.44 -2.06 -19.09
C HIS A 130 4.46 -1.48 -17.68
N PHE A 131 5.57 -1.63 -16.95
CA PHE A 131 5.72 -1.09 -15.60
C PHE A 131 5.67 0.43 -15.56
N ILE A 132 6.34 1.11 -16.50
CA ILE A 132 6.31 2.58 -16.63
C ILE A 132 4.90 3.09 -16.97
N ASN A 133 4.12 2.30 -17.72
CA ASN A 133 2.74 2.63 -18.08
C ASN A 133 1.71 2.24 -17.00
N ASP A 134 2.15 1.83 -15.81
CA ASP A 134 1.33 1.31 -14.71
C ASP A 134 0.48 0.07 -15.09
N GLU A 135 0.88 -0.67 -16.13
CA GLU A 135 0.31 -1.94 -16.58
C GLU A 135 0.98 -3.09 -15.79
N PHE A 136 0.78 -3.09 -14.47
CA PHE A 136 1.54 -3.93 -13.54
C PHE A 136 1.27 -5.43 -13.69
N GLU A 137 0.06 -5.82 -14.08
CA GLU A 137 -0.30 -7.24 -14.26
C GLU A 137 0.45 -7.83 -15.44
N GLU A 138 0.46 -7.12 -16.57
CA GLU A 138 1.23 -7.47 -17.77
C GLU A 138 2.74 -7.48 -17.49
N ALA A 139 3.23 -6.50 -16.73
CA ALA A 139 4.64 -6.46 -16.32
C ALA A 139 5.02 -7.68 -15.46
N ILE A 140 4.17 -8.09 -14.52
CA ILE A 140 4.39 -9.29 -13.68
C ILE A 140 4.41 -10.56 -14.53
N GLU A 141 3.46 -10.73 -15.46
CA GLU A 141 3.42 -11.90 -16.35
C GLU A 141 4.69 -12.05 -17.19
N LEU A 142 5.21 -10.95 -17.72
CA LEU A 142 6.44 -10.94 -18.51
C LEU A 142 7.68 -11.19 -17.63
N ALA A 143 7.75 -10.60 -16.43
CA ALA A 143 8.83 -10.85 -15.47
C ALA A 143 8.89 -12.33 -15.04
N ILE A 144 7.74 -13.00 -14.87
CA ILE A 144 7.69 -14.45 -14.60
C ILE A 144 8.30 -15.24 -15.76
N LYS A 145 8.03 -14.87 -17.02
CA LYS A 145 8.63 -15.52 -18.19
C LYS A 145 10.15 -15.31 -18.24
N VAL A 146 10.63 -14.09 -17.93
CA VAL A 146 12.07 -13.78 -17.83
C VAL A 146 12.73 -14.66 -16.76
N LYS A 147 12.12 -14.76 -15.58
CA LYS A 147 12.60 -15.62 -14.49
C LYS A 147 12.70 -17.09 -14.91
N GLN A 148 11.69 -17.62 -15.60
CA GLN A 148 11.70 -18.99 -16.10
C GLN A 148 12.83 -19.23 -17.11
N LEU A 149 13.11 -18.26 -17.98
CA LEU A 149 14.23 -18.33 -18.93
C LEU A 149 15.59 -18.22 -18.23
N ALA A 150 15.70 -17.37 -17.21
CA ALA A 150 16.89 -17.26 -16.35
C ALA A 150 17.23 -18.60 -15.70
N LYS A 151 16.21 -19.31 -15.19
CA LYS A 151 16.34 -20.65 -14.64
C LYS A 151 16.82 -21.69 -15.65
N GLN A 152 16.44 -21.56 -16.92
CA GLN A 152 16.93 -22.48 -17.97
C GLN A 152 18.43 -22.33 -18.25
N ILE A 153 19.00 -21.16 -17.95
CA ILE A 153 20.43 -20.86 -18.14
C ILE A 153 21.21 -20.83 -16.81
N ASN A 154 20.56 -21.18 -15.70
CA ASN A 154 21.11 -21.13 -14.34
C ASN A 154 21.65 -19.74 -13.95
N ASP A 155 20.94 -18.66 -14.34
CA ASP A 155 21.25 -17.28 -13.95
C ASP A 155 20.48 -16.89 -12.67
N GLU A 156 20.99 -17.33 -11.52
CA GLU A 156 20.38 -17.10 -10.21
C GLU A 156 20.27 -15.61 -9.87
N SER A 157 21.20 -14.79 -10.35
CA SER A 157 21.16 -13.33 -10.14
C SER A 157 19.95 -12.72 -10.83
N LEU A 158 19.73 -13.08 -12.10
CA LEU A 158 18.57 -12.60 -12.84
C LEU A 158 17.26 -13.15 -12.26
N GLU A 159 17.24 -14.38 -11.76
CA GLU A 159 16.05 -14.92 -11.06
C GLU A 159 15.67 -14.06 -9.86
N ASN A 160 16.64 -13.72 -9.00
CA ASN A 160 16.43 -12.88 -7.82
C ASN A 160 16.01 -11.45 -8.19
N ASP A 161 16.62 -10.88 -9.23
CA ASP A 161 16.24 -9.55 -9.74
C ASP A 161 14.77 -9.53 -10.19
N GLN A 162 14.33 -10.59 -10.90
CA GLN A 162 12.93 -10.69 -11.31
C GLN A 162 11.97 -10.96 -10.14
N GLU A 163 12.39 -11.70 -9.11
CA GLU A 163 11.58 -11.86 -7.89
C GLU A 163 11.31 -10.52 -7.20
N ASN A 164 12.37 -9.72 -6.99
CA ASN A 164 12.26 -8.40 -6.38
C ASN A 164 11.36 -7.49 -7.20
N PHE A 165 11.54 -7.48 -8.52
CA PHE A 165 10.70 -6.72 -9.44
C PHE A 165 9.23 -7.11 -9.35
N ILE A 166 8.92 -8.42 -9.32
CA ILE A 166 7.55 -8.92 -9.21
C ILE A 166 6.90 -8.46 -7.90
N GLU A 167 7.62 -8.51 -6.78
CA GLU A 167 7.09 -8.04 -5.49
C GLU A 167 6.85 -6.53 -5.49
N GLU A 168 7.76 -5.72 -6.07
CA GLU A 168 7.54 -4.29 -6.24
C GLU A 168 6.31 -4.00 -7.10
N ALA A 169 6.17 -4.68 -8.25
CA ALA A 169 5.02 -4.52 -9.13
C ALA A 169 3.71 -4.91 -8.44
N LYS A 170 3.69 -5.97 -7.61
CA LYS A 170 2.52 -6.33 -6.80
C LYS A 170 2.16 -5.24 -5.79
N ILE A 171 3.15 -4.64 -5.12
CA ILE A 171 2.93 -3.56 -4.17
C ILE A 171 2.31 -2.34 -4.89
N ARG A 172 2.88 -1.94 -6.03
CA ARG A 172 2.36 -0.84 -6.83
C ARG A 172 0.96 -1.12 -7.38
N ASN A 173 0.69 -2.34 -7.85
CA ASN A 173 -0.64 -2.72 -8.34
C ASN A 173 -1.71 -2.64 -7.24
N LYS A 174 -1.39 -3.11 -6.02
CA LYS A 174 -2.28 -2.95 -4.87
C LYS A 174 -2.55 -1.48 -4.56
N GLY A 175 -1.53 -0.63 -4.61
CA GLY A 175 -1.66 0.81 -4.45
C GLY A 175 -2.60 1.43 -5.50
N LYS A 176 -2.40 1.10 -6.78
CA LYS A 176 -3.25 1.54 -7.88
C LYS A 176 -4.71 1.10 -7.72
N ASN A 177 -4.94 -0.16 -7.38
CA ASN A 177 -6.30 -0.69 -7.16
C ASN A 177 -7.01 0.00 -5.99
N LEU A 178 -6.29 0.32 -4.92
CA LEU A 178 -6.85 1.07 -3.81
C LEU A 178 -7.20 2.51 -4.21
N ILE A 179 -6.32 3.20 -4.95
CA ILE A 179 -6.61 4.54 -5.49
C ILE A 179 -7.86 4.50 -6.37
N ASN A 180 -7.99 3.51 -7.25
CA ASN A 180 -9.17 3.33 -8.08
C ASN A 180 -10.44 3.12 -7.24
N LEU A 181 -10.38 2.31 -6.18
CA LEU A 181 -11.49 2.12 -5.25
C LEU A 181 -11.90 3.43 -4.57
N ILE A 182 -10.92 4.23 -4.14
CA ILE A 182 -11.16 5.56 -3.53
C ILE A 182 -11.82 6.49 -4.55
N ILE A 183 -11.39 6.48 -5.81
CA ILE A 183 -11.99 7.27 -6.90
C ILE A 183 -13.44 6.84 -7.17
N GLU A 184 -13.70 5.54 -7.28
CA GLU A 184 -15.06 5.01 -7.45
C GLU A 184 -15.98 5.41 -6.29
N LYS A 185 -15.48 5.30 -5.06
CA LYS A 185 -16.22 5.70 -3.86
C LYS A 185 -16.45 7.21 -3.83
N SER A 186 -15.45 8.01 -4.20
CA SER A 186 -15.56 9.47 -4.35
C SER A 186 -16.66 9.85 -5.32
N ASN A 187 -16.72 9.21 -6.50
CA ASN A 187 -17.77 9.44 -7.49
C ASN A 187 -19.18 9.07 -6.98
N TYR A 188 -19.30 7.96 -6.24
CA TYR A 188 -20.55 7.60 -5.58
C TYR A 188 -20.97 8.65 -4.54
N VAL A 189 -20.02 9.12 -3.72
CA VAL A 189 -20.23 10.17 -2.72
C VAL A 189 -20.68 11.47 -3.40
N LYS A 190 -20.03 11.88 -4.48
CA LYS A 190 -20.39 13.05 -5.31
C LYS A 190 -21.85 13.00 -5.77
N THR A 191 -22.25 11.88 -6.36
CA THR A 191 -23.64 11.66 -6.83
C THR A 191 -24.65 11.81 -5.69
N ARG A 192 -24.31 11.32 -4.50
CA ARG A 192 -25.21 11.39 -3.34
C ARG A 192 -25.26 12.79 -2.73
N ILE A 193 -24.15 13.50 -2.71
CA ILE A 193 -24.07 14.90 -2.29
C ILE A 193 -24.93 15.78 -3.21
N ASP A 194 -24.86 15.60 -4.53
CA ASP A 194 -25.69 16.35 -5.47
C ASP A 194 -27.19 16.15 -5.22
N GLN A 195 -27.60 14.96 -4.76
CA GLN A 195 -28.97 14.72 -4.32
C GLN A 195 -29.29 15.47 -3.04
N LEU A 196 -28.44 15.37 -2.02
CA LEU A 196 -28.62 16.06 -0.74
C LEU A 196 -28.69 17.58 -0.91
N VAL A 197 -27.85 18.16 -1.76
CA VAL A 197 -27.86 19.59 -2.08
C VAL A 197 -29.16 19.99 -2.78
N ARG A 198 -29.65 19.20 -3.73
CA ARG A 198 -30.97 19.44 -4.37
C ARG A 198 -32.12 19.38 -3.36
N ASP A 199 -32.02 18.50 -2.38
CA ASP A 199 -32.98 18.38 -1.28
C ASP A 199 -32.78 19.46 -0.19
N ASN A 200 -31.90 20.45 -0.43
CA ASN A 200 -31.51 21.48 0.54
C ASN A 200 -31.04 20.86 1.87
N ASN A 201 -30.26 19.79 1.83
CA ASN A 201 -29.64 19.15 2.99
C ASN A 201 -28.12 19.31 2.93
N TYR A 202 -27.64 20.56 3.03
CA TYR A 202 -26.22 20.90 2.97
C TYR A 202 -25.43 20.32 4.14
N LEU A 203 -26.03 20.28 5.33
CA LEU A 203 -25.40 19.72 6.51
C LEU A 203 -25.21 18.19 6.38
N GLY A 204 -26.18 17.48 5.80
CA GLY A 204 -26.03 16.07 5.45
C GLY A 204 -24.96 15.82 4.38
N ALA A 205 -24.90 16.69 3.37
CA ALA A 205 -23.85 16.63 2.33
C ALA A 205 -22.45 16.79 2.95
N HIS A 206 -22.26 17.79 3.81
CA HIS A 206 -21.01 18.01 4.54
C HIS A 206 -20.58 16.77 5.33
N TYR A 207 -21.47 16.18 6.14
CA TYR A 207 -21.12 15.00 6.91
C TYR A 207 -20.80 13.79 6.05
N MET A 208 -21.43 13.64 4.89
CA MET A 208 -21.10 12.56 3.98
C MET A 208 -19.67 12.70 3.43
N ILE A 209 -19.22 13.92 3.15
CA ILE A 209 -17.83 14.20 2.74
C ILE A 209 -16.87 13.92 3.89
N GLN A 210 -17.17 14.41 5.09
CA GLN A 210 -16.33 14.22 6.27
C GLN A 210 -16.21 12.74 6.66
N ASP A 211 -17.33 11.99 6.61
CA ASP A 211 -17.34 10.55 6.87
C ASP A 211 -16.44 9.82 5.86
N PHE A 212 -16.55 10.14 4.56
CA PHE A 212 -15.66 9.61 3.51
C PHE A 212 -14.19 9.95 3.74
N ILE A 213 -13.86 11.21 4.04
CA ILE A 213 -12.47 11.62 4.32
C ILE A 213 -11.93 10.84 5.52
N SER A 214 -12.72 10.72 6.59
CA SER A 214 -12.29 10.03 7.82
C SER A 214 -12.06 8.53 7.66
N GLU A 215 -12.71 7.91 6.67
CA GLU A 215 -12.57 6.49 6.33
C GLU A 215 -11.19 6.18 5.74
N TYR A 216 -10.63 7.08 4.92
CA TYR A 216 -9.39 6.81 4.18
C TYR A 216 -8.19 7.67 4.60
N GLU A 217 -8.39 8.87 5.17
CA GLU A 217 -7.31 9.83 5.47
C GLU A 217 -6.35 9.34 6.59
N LYS A 218 -6.79 8.39 7.42
CA LYS A 218 -5.96 7.82 8.49
C LYS A 218 -4.76 7.03 7.96
N ASP A 219 -4.99 6.33 6.85
CA ASP A 219 -4.02 5.39 6.28
C ASP A 219 -3.38 5.96 5.00
N TYR A 220 -4.01 6.95 4.37
CA TYR A 220 -3.60 7.52 3.09
C TYR A 220 -3.83 9.03 3.06
N HIS A 221 -2.88 9.80 2.52
CA HIS A 221 -3.11 11.22 2.21
C HIS A 221 -4.00 11.37 0.98
N ILE A 222 -5.29 10.99 1.08
CA ILE A 222 -6.22 10.93 -0.06
C ILE A 222 -6.49 12.29 -0.69
N SER A 223 -6.21 13.37 0.04
CA SER A 223 -6.33 14.75 -0.45
C SER A 223 -5.43 15.07 -1.66
N VAL A 224 -4.44 14.23 -1.99
CA VAL A 224 -3.62 14.37 -3.20
C VAL A 224 -4.27 13.78 -4.46
N ILE A 225 -5.35 13.02 -4.31
CA ILE A 225 -6.10 12.45 -5.43
C ILE A 225 -7.02 13.55 -5.99
N PRO A 226 -6.90 13.93 -7.27
CA PRO A 226 -7.64 15.06 -7.84
C PRO A 226 -9.16 14.99 -7.64
N GLU A 227 -9.75 13.80 -7.78
CA GLU A 227 -11.18 13.56 -7.59
C GLU A 227 -11.62 13.76 -6.13
N VAL A 228 -10.74 13.49 -5.17
CA VAL A 228 -10.99 13.73 -3.75
C VAL A 228 -10.78 15.20 -3.41
N GLU A 229 -9.77 15.85 -3.98
CA GLU A 229 -9.54 17.29 -3.84
C GLU A 229 -10.74 18.12 -4.31
N GLU A 230 -11.40 17.69 -5.39
CA GLU A 230 -12.63 18.30 -5.88
C GLU A 230 -13.76 18.22 -4.84
N LEU A 231 -13.93 17.06 -4.18
CA LEU A 231 -14.91 16.89 -3.08
C LEU A 231 -14.58 17.80 -1.89
N VAL A 232 -13.32 17.87 -1.48
CA VAL A 232 -12.88 18.72 -0.36
C VAL A 232 -13.13 20.21 -0.68
N SER A 233 -12.86 20.61 -1.92
CA SER A 233 -13.09 21.98 -2.39
C SER A 233 -14.59 22.30 -2.46
N TYR A 234 -15.40 21.33 -2.90
CA TYR A 234 -16.85 21.43 -2.88
C TYR A 234 -17.40 21.64 -1.46
N ASP A 235 -16.91 20.86 -0.49
CA ASP A 235 -17.30 20.99 0.93
C ASP A 235 -17.07 22.41 1.47
N LYS A 236 -15.90 22.99 1.16
CA LYS A 236 -15.56 24.37 1.51
C LYS A 236 -16.54 25.37 0.90
N GLY A 237 -16.97 25.15 -0.35
CA GLY A 237 -17.94 25.98 -1.05
C GLY A 237 -19.36 25.94 -0.44
N LEU A 238 -19.68 24.91 0.35
CA LEU A 238 -20.98 24.79 1.02
C LEU A 238 -21.05 25.53 2.37
N LEU A 239 -19.93 26.07 2.86
CA LEU A 239 -19.79 26.54 4.24
C LEU A 239 -20.87 27.55 4.66
N ASP A 240 -21.19 28.54 3.82
CA ASP A 240 -22.20 29.55 4.14
C ASP A 240 -23.61 28.93 4.28
N ASN A 241 -23.95 27.99 3.41
CA ASN A 241 -25.24 27.28 3.45
C ASN A 241 -25.31 26.35 4.67
N ILE A 242 -24.23 25.66 4.98
CA ILE A 242 -24.10 24.82 6.18
C ILE A 242 -24.31 25.67 7.43
N ASN A 243 -23.63 26.82 7.51
CA ASN A 243 -23.75 27.74 8.64
C ASN A 243 -25.19 28.25 8.77
N ALA A 244 -25.82 28.68 7.66
CA ALA A 244 -27.21 29.13 7.68
C ALA A 244 -28.18 28.04 8.16
N GLN A 245 -27.98 26.78 7.75
CA GLN A 245 -28.79 25.66 8.24
C GLN A 245 -28.57 25.37 9.72
N ARG A 246 -27.31 25.36 10.17
CA ARG A 246 -26.98 25.18 11.59
C ARG A 246 -27.62 26.27 12.43
N THR A 247 -27.55 27.53 12.02
CA THR A 247 -28.22 28.64 12.71
C THR A 247 -29.73 28.42 12.80
N LYS A 248 -30.40 28.02 11.71
CA LYS A 248 -31.85 27.73 11.73
C LYS A 248 -32.21 26.62 12.71
N LEU A 249 -31.45 25.52 12.71
CA LEU A 249 -31.67 24.40 13.63
C LEU A 249 -31.40 24.80 15.09
N ILE A 250 -30.35 25.56 15.36
CA ILE A 250 -30.05 26.11 16.68
C ILE A 250 -31.18 27.02 17.16
N THR A 251 -31.66 27.96 16.33
CA THR A 251 -32.81 28.81 16.68
C THR A 251 -34.07 27.98 16.98
N THR A 252 -34.28 26.88 16.24
CA THR A 252 -35.40 25.97 16.51
C THR A 252 -35.23 25.27 17.86
N LEU A 253 -34.01 24.83 18.20
CA LEU A 253 -33.69 24.25 19.50
C LEU A 253 -33.84 25.27 20.63
N ASP A 254 -33.40 26.51 20.46
CA ASP A 254 -33.56 27.57 21.46
C ASP A 254 -35.04 27.86 21.75
N ASN A 255 -35.89 27.83 20.71
CA ASN A 255 -37.34 27.99 20.86
C ASN A 255 -37.99 26.77 21.52
N LEU A 256 -37.50 25.56 21.24
CA LEU A 256 -37.91 24.35 21.95
C LEU A 256 -37.51 24.38 23.42
N GLU A 257 -36.31 24.87 23.73
CA GLU A 257 -35.81 25.02 25.10
C GLU A 257 -36.67 25.98 25.91
N LYS A 258 -37.01 27.15 25.35
CA LYS A 258 -37.92 28.10 26.03
C LYS A 258 -39.26 27.45 26.37
N ARG A 259 -39.87 26.75 25.40
CA ARG A 259 -41.14 26.02 25.61
C ARG A 259 -40.99 24.91 26.64
N PHE A 260 -39.90 24.14 26.56
CA PHE A 260 -39.57 23.09 27.52
C PHE A 260 -39.50 23.63 28.95
N LEU A 261 -38.77 24.72 29.18
CA LEU A 261 -38.61 25.31 30.51
C LEU A 261 -39.94 25.88 31.04
N GLU A 262 -40.77 26.46 30.17
CA GLU A 262 -42.12 26.92 30.51
C GLU A 262 -43.03 25.74 30.93
N TYR A 263 -43.07 24.67 30.13
CA TYR A 263 -43.82 23.45 30.47
C TYR A 263 -43.33 22.80 31.77
N LEU A 264 -42.02 22.79 32.01
CA LEU A 264 -41.46 22.24 33.23
C LEU A 264 -41.85 23.08 34.47
N ARG A 265 -41.85 24.41 34.33
CA ARG A 265 -42.27 25.34 35.40
C ARG A 265 -43.76 25.18 35.73
N GLU A 266 -44.58 24.94 34.72
CA GLU A 266 -46.03 24.80 34.86
C GLU A 266 -46.46 23.37 35.22
N ASN A 267 -45.53 22.40 35.28
CA ASN A 267 -45.78 20.97 35.51
C ASN A 267 -46.54 20.27 34.37
N HIS A 268 -46.53 20.83 33.16
CA HIS A 268 -47.03 20.19 31.94
C HIS A 268 -46.04 19.14 31.42
N PHE A 269 -45.88 18.05 32.17
CA PHE A 269 -44.79 17.10 31.96
C PHE A 269 -44.83 16.38 30.60
N TYR A 270 -46.01 16.06 30.09
CA TYR A 270 -46.14 15.43 28.77
C TYR A 270 -45.57 16.33 27.66
N ASN A 271 -45.91 17.62 27.68
CA ASN A 271 -45.43 18.59 26.70
C ASN A 271 -43.92 18.82 26.83
N ALA A 272 -43.40 18.83 28.06
CA ALA A 272 -41.95 18.89 28.29
C ALA A 272 -41.22 17.67 27.69
N GLU A 273 -41.78 16.46 27.82
CA GLU A 273 -41.23 15.25 27.19
C GLU A 273 -41.30 15.30 25.66
N GLN A 274 -42.40 15.80 25.08
CA GLN A 274 -42.49 16.00 23.63
C GLN A 274 -41.44 16.98 23.11
N SER A 275 -41.18 18.09 23.80
CA SER A 275 -40.11 19.02 23.43
C SER A 275 -38.73 18.35 23.38
N VAL A 276 -38.43 17.44 24.32
CA VAL A 276 -37.16 16.68 24.32
C VAL A 276 -37.11 15.69 23.14
N ILE A 277 -38.22 15.02 22.82
CA ILE A 277 -38.32 14.11 21.67
C ILE A 277 -38.09 14.88 20.35
N GLU A 278 -38.75 16.01 20.17
CA GLU A 278 -38.59 16.90 19.01
C GLU A 278 -37.14 17.39 18.90
N ALA A 279 -36.54 17.84 20.01
CA ALA A 279 -35.15 18.27 20.02
C ALA A 279 -34.19 17.13 19.66
N LYS A 280 -34.38 15.92 20.18
CA LYS A 280 -33.55 14.75 19.82
C LYS A 280 -33.60 14.43 18.33
N ALA A 281 -34.74 14.63 17.66
CA ALA A 281 -34.85 14.44 16.22
C ALA A 281 -34.00 15.46 15.44
N ILE A 282 -34.01 16.73 15.87
CA ILE A 282 -33.18 17.80 15.27
C ILE A 282 -31.69 17.56 15.55
N LEU A 283 -31.34 17.15 16.77
CA LEU A 283 -29.95 16.91 17.19
C LEU A 283 -29.24 15.83 16.38
N LYS A 284 -29.98 14.80 15.92
CA LYS A 284 -29.45 13.79 14.99
C LYS A 284 -28.90 14.44 13.71
N GLY A 285 -29.50 15.54 13.25
CA GLY A 285 -29.04 16.31 12.10
C GLY A 285 -27.88 17.25 12.39
N LEU A 286 -27.68 17.69 13.63
CA LEU A 286 -26.69 18.74 13.97
C LEU A 286 -25.30 18.20 14.36
N ARG A 287 -25.20 16.90 14.75
CA ARG A 287 -24.00 16.22 15.29
C ARG A 287 -23.16 17.08 16.28
N ASP A 288 -23.81 17.96 17.04
CA ASP A 288 -23.17 18.83 18.02
C ASP A 288 -23.19 18.18 19.40
N LYS A 289 -22.02 17.86 19.93
CA LYS A 289 -21.88 17.13 21.21
C LYS A 289 -22.33 17.97 22.39
N ASP A 290 -22.02 19.27 22.41
CA ASP A 290 -22.32 20.13 23.55
C ASP A 290 -23.83 20.38 23.65
N VAL A 291 -24.46 20.67 22.50
CA VAL A 291 -25.91 20.84 22.44
C VAL A 291 -26.63 19.51 22.76
N SER A 292 -26.10 18.38 22.29
CA SER A 292 -26.66 17.06 22.62
C SER A 292 -26.58 16.75 24.12
N LEU A 293 -25.44 17.03 24.75
CA LEU A 293 -25.26 16.86 26.20
C LEU A 293 -26.21 17.73 27.01
N LYS A 294 -26.43 18.97 26.57
CA LYS A 294 -27.40 19.89 27.19
C LYS A 294 -28.80 19.29 27.20
N TRP A 295 -29.28 18.80 26.05
CA TRP A 295 -30.62 18.22 25.93
C TRP A 295 -30.78 16.89 26.66
N ASN A 296 -29.72 16.09 26.79
CA ASN A 296 -29.75 14.89 27.63
C ASN A 296 -29.97 15.24 29.11
N LYS A 297 -29.40 16.34 29.60
CA LYS A 297 -29.65 16.81 30.99
C LYS A 297 -31.10 17.23 31.20
N TYR A 298 -31.81 17.70 30.18
CA TYR A 298 -33.23 18.05 30.31
C TYR A 298 -34.12 16.85 30.57
N GLU A 299 -33.78 15.67 30.04
CA GLU A 299 -34.47 14.42 30.34
C GLU A 299 -34.35 14.03 31.82
N GLU A 300 -33.16 14.21 32.40
CA GLU A 300 -32.91 14.02 33.82
C GLU A 300 -33.70 15.04 34.67
N GLN A 301 -33.76 16.31 34.23
CA GLN A 301 -34.51 17.36 34.91
C GLN A 301 -36.02 17.09 34.96
N ILE A 302 -36.62 16.55 33.88
CA ILE A 302 -38.02 16.12 33.89
C ILE A 302 -38.24 15.08 34.99
N SER A 303 -37.40 14.05 35.01
CA SER A 303 -37.51 12.94 35.97
C SER A 303 -37.41 13.43 37.41
N GLN A 304 -36.46 14.32 37.69
CA GLN A 304 -36.28 14.92 39.01
C GLN A 304 -37.49 15.78 39.41
N THR A 305 -38.01 16.60 38.49
CA THR A 305 -39.16 17.49 38.75
C THR A 305 -40.44 16.68 38.99
N LYS A 306 -40.70 15.62 38.20
CA LYS A 306 -41.79 14.66 38.43
C LYS A 306 -41.70 14.01 39.82
N SER A 307 -40.49 13.62 40.23
CA SER A 307 -40.25 13.02 41.56
C SER A 307 -40.54 14.01 42.69
N ASN A 308 -40.06 15.25 42.56
CA ASN A 308 -40.33 16.32 43.53
C ASN A 308 -41.82 16.62 43.63
N PHE A 309 -42.52 16.78 42.50
CA PHE A 309 -43.96 16.99 42.46
C PHE A 309 -44.74 15.86 43.17
N LYS A 310 -44.38 14.60 42.88
CA LYS A 310 -44.98 13.43 43.56
C LYS A 310 -44.75 13.45 45.07
N ASN A 311 -43.56 13.86 45.51
CA ASN A 311 -43.22 13.96 46.93
C ASN A 311 -44.00 15.09 47.61
N ASP A 312 -44.19 16.23 46.96
CA ASP A 312 -45.01 17.33 47.45
C ASP A 312 -46.46 16.89 47.68
N ILE A 313 -47.07 16.23 46.69
CA ILE A 313 -48.44 15.69 46.81
C ILE A 313 -48.51 14.68 47.96
N LYS A 314 -47.53 13.79 48.10
CA LYS A 314 -47.46 12.84 49.22
C LYS A 314 -47.37 13.56 50.57
N GLN A 315 -46.58 14.62 50.68
CA GLN A 315 -46.45 15.38 51.92
C GLN A 315 -47.74 16.12 52.28
N LEU A 316 -48.40 16.74 51.30
CA LEU A 316 -49.71 17.38 51.49
C LEU A 316 -50.76 16.35 51.93
N THR A 317 -50.76 15.17 51.31
CA THR A 317 -51.65 14.06 51.69
C THR A 317 -51.39 13.59 53.11
N LYS A 318 -50.12 13.45 53.53
CA LYS A 318 -49.77 13.10 54.92
C LYS A 318 -50.24 14.17 55.92
N LYS A 319 -50.05 15.46 55.59
CA LYS A 319 -50.55 16.57 56.42
C LYS A 319 -52.07 16.53 56.54
N PHE A 320 -52.77 16.24 55.44
CA PHE A 320 -54.22 16.09 55.42
C PHE A 320 -54.69 14.97 56.36
N ILE A 321 -54.08 13.78 56.27
CA ILE A 321 -54.41 12.64 57.14
C ILE A 321 -54.21 13.01 58.62
N ALA A 322 -53.10 13.67 58.96
CA ALA A 322 -52.84 14.08 60.35
C ALA A 322 -53.86 15.12 60.88
N GLN A 323 -54.29 16.07 60.04
CA GLN A 323 -55.34 17.03 60.42
C GLN A 323 -56.72 16.38 60.54
N LEU A 324 -56.99 15.36 59.72
CA LEU A 324 -58.22 14.57 59.78
C LEU A 324 -58.32 13.79 61.09
N GLU A 325 -57.23 13.16 61.53
CA GLU A 325 -57.12 12.47 62.82
C GLU A 325 -57.39 13.42 64.00
N GLN A 326 -56.96 14.68 63.88
CA GLN A 326 -57.21 15.75 64.87
C GLN A 326 -58.62 16.36 64.76
N LYS A 327 -59.46 15.88 63.83
CA LYS A 327 -60.81 16.41 63.52
C LYS A 327 -60.82 17.90 63.13
N ASN A 328 -59.71 18.44 62.64
CA ASN A 328 -59.60 19.82 62.19
C ASN A 328 -60.08 19.95 60.74
N LEU A 329 -61.41 19.93 60.55
CA LEU A 329 -62.04 19.88 59.22
C LEU A 329 -61.72 21.11 58.36
N ASN A 330 -61.58 22.30 58.96
CA ASN A 330 -61.26 23.51 58.21
C ASN A 330 -59.87 23.45 57.56
N GLU A 331 -58.87 22.89 58.25
CA GLU A 331 -57.52 22.74 57.68
C GLU A 331 -57.46 21.58 56.68
N CYS A 332 -58.28 20.55 56.87
CA CYS A 332 -58.44 19.46 55.89
C CYS A 332 -58.92 19.99 54.54
N THR A 333 -59.97 20.83 54.51
CA THR A 333 -60.49 21.43 53.28
C THR A 333 -59.41 22.23 52.55
N LYS A 334 -58.67 23.09 53.27
CA LYS A 334 -57.57 23.87 52.67
C LYS A 334 -56.46 23.00 52.06
N LEU A 335 -56.16 21.85 52.68
CA LEU A 335 -55.14 20.94 52.16
C LEU A 335 -55.63 20.18 50.94
N VAL A 336 -56.90 19.80 50.89
CA VAL A 336 -57.54 19.22 49.70
C VAL A 336 -57.54 20.22 48.55
N ASP A 337 -57.94 21.48 48.79
CA ASP A 337 -57.93 22.53 47.78
C ASP A 337 -56.53 22.73 47.19
N LYS A 338 -55.48 22.74 48.04
CA LYS A 338 -54.08 22.82 47.58
C LYS A 338 -53.61 21.61 46.78
N ILE A 339 -54.11 20.41 47.09
CA ILE A 339 -53.79 19.19 46.33
C ILE A 339 -54.50 19.26 44.97
N ILE A 340 -55.78 19.64 44.94
CA ILE A 340 -56.55 19.82 43.72
C ILE A 340 -55.89 20.86 42.82
N GLU A 341 -55.58 22.05 43.35
CA GLU A 341 -54.90 23.13 42.62
C GLU A 341 -53.58 22.64 41.99
N LYS A 342 -52.75 21.90 42.75
CA LYS A 342 -51.51 21.33 42.21
C LYS A 342 -51.72 20.24 41.16
N LEU A 343 -52.78 19.43 41.26
CA LEU A 343 -53.08 18.38 40.28
C LEU A 343 -53.71 18.95 39.02
N GLU A 344 -54.49 20.03 39.12
CA GLU A 344 -55.04 20.77 37.99
C GLU A 344 -53.94 21.42 37.14
N MET A 345 -52.82 21.80 37.75
CA MET A 345 -51.62 22.26 37.03
C MET A 345 -50.92 21.19 36.16
N VAL A 346 -51.31 19.92 36.27
CA VAL A 346 -50.66 18.82 35.51
C VAL A 346 -51.42 18.46 34.22
N ASN A 347 -52.64 19.00 34.03
CA ASN A 347 -53.52 18.70 32.90
C ASN A 347 -53.21 19.50 31.63
#